data_AF-A0A069PMB8-F1
#
_entry.id   AF-A0A069PMB8-F1
#
_cell.length_a   1.000
_cell.length_b   1.000
_cell.length_c   1.000
_cell.angle_alpha   90.00
_cell.angle_beta   90.00
_cell.angle_gamma   90.00
#
_symmetry.space_group_name_H-M   'P 1'
#
loop_
_entity.id
_entity.type
_entity.pdbx_description
1 polymer ?
#
loop_
_entity_poly.entity_id
_entity_poly.type
_entity_poly.pdbx_seq_one_letter_code
_entity_poly.pdbx_strand_id
1 'polypeptide(L)'
;MSEQDFKNFHRLLCERFGYVHDENDWKRDQLSLIEHIAAHGEQAECARRDAIRQLVARHAEELEKNDYAYFELAYTRRTGWMAWICSNHRDDDRNRKVLARGQGDTPEAACTAANEQAVKEPK
;
A
#
# COMPACT_ATOMS: atom_id res chain seq x y z
N MET A 1 -18.84 -11.36 11.17
CA MET A 1 -18.71 -12.12 12.41
C MET A 1 -19.87 -11.73 13.31
N SER A 2 -20.61 -12.67 13.89
CA SER A 2 -21.74 -12.31 14.77
C SER A 2 -21.26 -11.95 16.18
N GLU A 3 -22.06 -11.21 16.94
CA GLU A 3 -21.77 -10.89 18.35
C GLU A 3 -21.58 -12.17 19.18
N GLN A 4 -22.35 -13.22 18.87
CA GLN A 4 -22.27 -14.52 19.52
C GLN A 4 -20.93 -15.21 19.25
N ASP A 5 -20.39 -15.08 18.04
CA ASP A 5 -19.08 -15.63 17.66
C ASP A 5 -17.94 -14.93 18.43
N PHE A 6 -18.03 -13.60 18.61
CA PHE A 6 -17.04 -12.84 19.38
C PHE A 6 -17.06 -13.21 20.87
N LYS A 7 -18.25 -13.34 21.47
CA LYS A 7 -18.42 -13.79 22.86
C LYS A 7 -17.82 -15.18 23.09
N ASN A 8 -18.02 -16.09 22.13
CA ASN A 8 -17.41 -17.42 22.17
C ASN A 8 -15.88 -17.38 22.06
N PHE A 9 -15.33 -16.53 21.18
CA PHE A 9 -13.90 -16.35 21.02
C PHE A 9 -13.24 -15.69 22.24
N HIS A 10 -13.81 -14.61 22.77
CA HIS A 10 -13.35 -13.95 23.99
C HIS A 10 -13.37 -14.93 25.18
N ARG A 11 -14.40 -15.78 25.26
CA ARG A 11 -14.44 -16.86 26.26
C ARG A 11 -13.22 -17.78 26.21
N LEU A 12 -12.90 -18.29 25.02
CA LEU A 12 -11.74 -19.15 24.80
C LEU A 12 -10.41 -18.44 25.12
N LEU A 13 -10.32 -17.13 24.87
CA LEU A 13 -9.14 -16.34 25.20
C LEU A 13 -8.94 -16.23 26.72
N CYS A 14 -9.95 -15.83 27.49
CA CYS A 14 -9.73 -15.69 28.93
C CYS A 14 -9.53 -17.05 29.62
N GLU A 15 -10.17 -18.13 29.15
CA GLU A 15 -9.87 -19.49 29.63
C GLU A 15 -8.40 -19.87 29.39
N ARG A 16 -7.84 -19.49 28.23
CA ARG A 16 -6.44 -19.75 27.89
C ARG A 16 -5.44 -18.92 28.69
N PHE A 17 -5.80 -17.69 29.05
CA PHE A 17 -4.90 -16.72 29.72
C PHE A 17 -5.22 -16.50 31.21
N GLY A 18 -6.25 -17.16 31.76
CA GLY A 18 -6.65 -17.05 33.16
C GLY A 18 -7.36 -15.75 33.53
N TYR A 19 -8.03 -15.08 32.58
CA TYR A 19 -8.77 -13.85 32.84
C TYR A 19 -10.21 -14.13 33.31
N VAL A 20 -10.77 -13.20 34.10
CA VAL A 20 -12.16 -13.26 34.57
C VAL A 20 -13.10 -12.74 33.49
N HIS A 21 -14.22 -13.43 33.27
CA HIS A 21 -15.24 -13.00 32.31
C HIS A 21 -16.31 -12.14 32.98
N ASP A 22 -16.37 -10.86 32.61
CA ASP A 22 -17.54 -10.03 32.90
C ASP A 22 -18.15 -9.42 31.62
N GLU A 23 -19.41 -8.96 31.73
CA GLU A 23 -20.17 -8.38 30.62
C GLU A 23 -19.62 -7.02 30.13
N ASN A 24 -18.72 -6.40 30.89
CA ASN A 24 -18.08 -5.15 30.52
C ASN A 24 -16.75 -5.41 29.79
N ASP A 25 -16.03 -6.46 30.13
CA ASP A 25 -14.73 -6.82 29.56
C ASP A 25 -14.84 -7.20 28.09
N TRP A 26 -15.82 -8.03 27.70
CA TRP A 26 -15.98 -8.37 26.27
C TRP A 26 -16.35 -7.14 25.42
N LYS A 27 -17.10 -6.17 25.97
CA LYS A 27 -17.43 -4.93 25.26
C LYS A 27 -16.20 -4.05 25.09
N ARG A 28 -15.34 -3.97 26.11
CA ARG A 28 -14.07 -3.25 26.05
C ARG A 28 -13.11 -3.89 25.06
N ASP A 29 -13.01 -5.21 25.06
CA ASP A 29 -12.20 -5.95 24.08
C ASP A 29 -12.72 -5.78 22.66
N GLN A 30 -14.04 -5.79 22.47
CA GLN A 30 -14.65 -5.52 21.16
C GLN A 30 -14.34 -4.10 20.68
N LEU A 31 -14.46 -3.10 21.56
CA LEU A 31 -14.13 -1.71 21.24
C LEU A 31 -12.64 -1.55 20.92
N SER A 32 -11.75 -2.09 21.76
CA SER A 32 -10.30 -2.08 21.55
C SER A 32 -9.92 -2.74 20.22
N LEU A 33 -10.56 -3.87 19.87
CA LEU A 33 -10.33 -4.53 18.59
C LEU A 33 -10.80 -3.67 17.41
N ILE A 34 -11.97 -3.04 17.51
CA ILE A 34 -12.49 -2.13 16.47
C ILE A 34 -11.54 -0.95 16.28
N GLU A 35 -11.10 -0.32 17.37
CA GLU A 35 -10.16 0.80 17.35
C GLU A 35 -8.82 0.39 16.73
N HIS A 36 -8.30 -0.79 17.10
CA HIS A 36 -7.06 -1.32 16.55
C HIS A 36 -7.18 -1.60 15.05
N ILE A 37 -8.28 -2.22 14.59
CA ILE A 37 -8.53 -2.46 13.16
C ILE A 37 -8.65 -1.14 12.41
N ALA A 38 -9.35 -0.15 12.96
CA ALA A 38 -9.50 1.16 12.35
C ALA A 38 -8.14 1.86 12.20
N ALA A 39 -7.32 1.88 13.26
CA ALA A 39 -5.99 2.47 13.24
C ALA A 39 -5.08 1.78 12.20
N HIS A 40 -5.12 0.45 12.11
CA HIS A 40 -4.39 -0.29 11.08
C HIS A 40 -4.88 0.02 9.66
N GLY A 41 -6.18 0.21 9.47
CA GLY A 41 -6.77 0.64 8.20
C GLY A 41 -6.27 2.03 7.78
N GLU A 42 -6.27 2.99 8.70
CA GLU A 42 -5.77 4.35 8.47
C GLU A 42 -4.26 4.36 8.16
N GLN A 43 -3.46 3.59 8.91
CA GLN A 43 -2.03 3.45 8.64
C GLN A 43 -1.76 2.86 7.25
N ALA A 44 -2.53 1.84 6.84
CA ALA A 44 -2.41 1.25 5.51
C ALA A 44 -2.83 2.24 4.41
N GLU A 45 -3.83 3.10 4.65
CA GLU A 45 -4.20 4.17 3.72
C GLU A 45 -3.14 5.26 3.62
N CYS A 46 -2.56 5.70 4.75
CA CYS A 46 -1.48 6.68 4.78
C CYS A 46 -0.25 6.18 4.01
N ALA A 47 0.19 4.95 4.29
CA ALA A 47 1.31 4.31 3.58
C ALA A 47 1.05 4.19 2.06
N ARG A 48 -0.19 3.88 1.67
CA ARG A 48 -0.62 3.86 0.26
C ARG A 48 -0.55 5.24 -0.40
N ARG A 49 -1.03 6.30 0.27
CA ARG A 49 -0.91 7.68 -0.23
C ARG A 49 0.55 8.11 -0.35
N ASP A 50 1.39 7.71 0.59
CA ASP A 50 2.82 8.01 0.57
C ASP A 50 3.54 7.28 -0.57
N ALA A 51 3.07 6.11 -1.01
CA ALA A 51 3.66 5.41 -2.16
C ALA A 51 3.64 6.23 -3.45
N ILE A 52 2.54 6.96 -3.71
CA ILE A 52 2.44 7.86 -4.86
C ILE A 52 3.42 9.02 -4.69
N ARG A 53 3.45 9.64 -3.50
CA ARG A 53 4.35 10.77 -3.20
C ARG A 53 5.81 10.39 -3.34
N GLN A 54 6.20 9.21 -2.87
CA GLN A 54 7.55 8.67 -2.99
C GLN A 54 7.96 8.49 -4.46
N LEU A 55 7.05 7.97 -5.29
CA LEU A 55 7.34 7.77 -6.70
C LEU A 55 7.46 9.11 -7.46
N VAL A 56 6.62 10.09 -7.12
CA VAL A 56 6.75 11.47 -7.66
C VAL A 56 8.03 12.15 -7.19
N ALA A 57 8.41 12.00 -5.92
CA ALA A 57 9.66 12.54 -5.40
C ALA A 57 10.88 11.94 -6.12
N ARG A 58 10.86 10.63 -6.39
CA ARG A 58 11.89 9.95 -7.19
C ARG A 58 11.95 10.47 -8.62
N HIS A 59 10.79 10.73 -9.24
CA HIS A 59 10.75 11.38 -10.55
C HIS A 59 11.39 12.76 -10.52
N ALA A 60 11.19 13.56 -9.47
CA ALA A 60 11.83 14.86 -9.31
C ALA A 60 13.36 14.75 -9.21
N GLU A 61 13.90 13.75 -8.51
CA GLU A 61 15.36 13.49 -8.47
C GLU A 61 15.92 13.06 -9.83
N GLU A 62 15.14 12.32 -10.63
CA GLU A 62 15.56 11.92 -11.96
C GLU A 62 15.48 13.08 -12.96
N LEU A 63 14.56 14.03 -12.78
CA LEU A 63 14.51 15.27 -13.55
C LEU A 63 15.78 16.12 -13.37
N GLU A 64 16.41 16.12 -12.19
CA GLU A 64 17.68 16.84 -11.98
C GLU A 64 18.83 16.29 -12.85
N LYS A 65 18.73 15.01 -13.27
CA LYS A 65 19.73 14.34 -14.10
C LYS A 65 19.33 14.31 -15.57
N ASN A 66 18.03 14.37 -15.86
CA ASN A 66 17.46 14.24 -17.17
C ASN A 66 16.12 14.98 -17.27
N ASP A 67 16.13 16.15 -17.92
CA ASP A 67 14.98 17.03 -18.12
C ASP A 67 13.78 16.37 -18.85
N TYR A 68 14.00 15.24 -19.52
CA TYR A 68 12.98 14.50 -20.27
C TYR A 68 12.35 13.35 -19.48
N ALA A 69 12.75 13.16 -18.22
CA ALA A 69 12.16 12.13 -17.39
C ALA A 69 10.67 12.43 -17.15
N TYR A 70 9.80 11.44 -17.38
CA TYR A 70 8.37 11.57 -17.13
C TYR A 70 7.85 10.47 -16.22
N PHE A 71 6.82 10.84 -15.46
CA PHE A 71 6.02 9.95 -14.65
C PHE A 71 4.65 9.78 -15.29
N GLU A 72 4.18 8.54 -15.39
CA GLU A 72 2.83 8.26 -15.89
C GLU A 72 2.16 7.20 -15.02
N LEU A 73 0.89 7.46 -14.73
CA LEU A 73 -0.01 6.59 -14.00
C LEU A 73 -1.24 6.38 -14.87
N ALA A 74 -1.43 5.15 -15.34
CA ALA A 74 -2.46 4.81 -16.31
C ALA A 74 -3.29 3.61 -15.85
N TYR A 75 -4.60 3.67 -16.09
CA TYR A 75 -5.49 2.53 -15.90
C TYR A 75 -5.90 1.96 -17.27
N THR A 76 -5.79 0.64 -17.41
CA THR A 76 -6.40 -0.07 -18.55
C THR A 76 -7.24 -1.24 -18.06
N ARG A 77 -8.31 -1.57 -18.80
CA ARG A 77 -9.15 -2.74 -18.50
C ARG A 77 -8.40 -4.07 -18.56
N ARG A 78 -7.29 -4.14 -19.32
CA ARG A 78 -6.52 -5.37 -19.51
C ARG A 78 -5.46 -5.59 -18.44
N THR A 79 -4.86 -4.52 -17.94
CA THR A 79 -3.71 -4.58 -17.04
C THR A 79 -3.97 -3.95 -15.68
N GLY A 80 -5.14 -3.36 -15.44
CA GLY A 80 -5.40 -2.60 -14.22
C GLY A 80 -4.58 -1.31 -14.18
N TRP A 81 -4.19 -0.89 -12.98
CA TRP A 81 -3.35 0.28 -12.78
C TRP A 81 -1.89 -0.04 -13.07
N MET A 82 -1.22 0.84 -13.79
CA MET A 82 0.20 0.79 -14.04
C MET A 82 0.84 2.15 -13.74
N ALA A 83 2.02 2.12 -13.14
CA ALA A 83 2.83 3.30 -12.87
C ALA A 83 4.22 3.10 -13.46
N TRP A 84 4.79 4.12 -14.12
CA TRP A 84 6.17 4.08 -14.58
C TRP A 84 6.88 5.43 -14.51
N ILE A 85 8.19 5.36 -14.32
CA ILE A 85 9.13 6.46 -14.53
C ILE A 85 10.04 6.06 -15.70
N CYS A 86 10.09 6.91 -16.72
CA CYS A 86 10.88 6.68 -17.92
C CYS A 86 11.83 7.87 -18.14
N SER A 87 13.02 7.57 -18.66
CA SER A 87 14.06 8.57 -18.97
C SER A 87 13.75 9.44 -20.18
N ASN A 88 13.10 8.90 -21.22
CA ASN A 88 12.73 9.64 -22.43
C ASN A 88 11.33 9.23 -22.88
N HIS A 89 10.61 10.14 -23.55
CA HIS A 89 9.37 9.80 -24.23
C HIS A 89 9.65 8.70 -25.27
N ARG A 90 8.73 7.75 -25.39
CA ARG A 90 8.90 6.55 -26.23
C ARG A 90 9.13 6.89 -27.71
N ASP A 91 8.62 8.03 -28.15
CA ASP A 91 8.72 8.47 -29.55
C ASP A 91 10.03 9.22 -29.84
N ASP A 92 10.72 9.74 -28.81
CA ASP A 92 11.98 10.48 -28.96
C ASP A 92 13.22 9.55 -28.89
N ASP A 93 13.13 8.43 -28.16
CA ASP A 93 14.22 7.46 -28.05
C ASP A 93 13.72 6.01 -28.02
N ARG A 94 14.08 5.26 -29.06
CA ARG A 94 13.78 3.82 -29.18
C ARG A 94 14.44 2.98 -28.08
N ASN A 95 15.51 3.49 -27.46
CA ASN A 95 16.26 2.85 -26.40
C ASN A 95 15.87 3.33 -24.99
N ARG A 96 14.66 3.90 -24.83
CA ARG A 96 14.17 4.42 -23.54
C ARG A 96 14.48 3.45 -22.39
N LYS A 97 15.10 3.97 -21.33
CA LYS A 97 15.30 3.23 -20.10
C LYS A 97 14.09 3.44 -19.20
N VAL A 98 13.42 2.35 -18.85
CA VAL A 98 12.41 2.32 -17.78
C VAL A 98 13.18 2.31 -16.47
N LEU A 99 12.96 3.33 -15.64
CA LEU A 99 13.66 3.52 -14.36
C LEU A 99 12.87 2.90 -13.19
N ALA A 100 11.54 2.85 -13.33
CA ALA A 100 10.65 2.18 -12.41
C ALA A 100 9.38 1.77 -13.16
N ARG A 101 8.83 0.59 -12.87
CA ARG A 101 7.47 0.23 -13.30
C ARG A 101 6.77 -0.64 -12.26
N GLY A 102 5.46 -0.48 -12.16
CA GLY A 102 4.63 -1.28 -11.25
C GLY A 102 3.23 -1.46 -11.79
N GLN A 103 2.56 -2.49 -11.30
CA GLN A 103 1.19 -2.84 -11.67
C GLN A 103 0.42 -3.21 -10.40
N GLY A 104 -0.86 -2.84 -10.34
CA GLY A 104 -1.72 -3.18 -9.22
C GLY A 104 -3.21 -2.98 -9.51
N ASP A 105 -4.04 -3.42 -8.57
CA ASP A 105 -5.50 -3.24 -8.64
C ASP A 105 -5.94 -1.84 -8.20
N THR A 106 -5.05 -1.08 -7.56
CA THR A 106 -5.23 0.33 -7.18
C THR A 106 -4.02 1.16 -7.65
N PRO A 107 -4.16 2.48 -7.82
CA PRO A 107 -3.03 3.32 -8.24
C PRO A 107 -1.88 3.29 -7.22
N GLU A 108 -2.19 3.22 -5.93
CA GLU A 108 -1.19 3.12 -4.86
C GLU A 108 -0.45 1.79 -4.90
N ALA A 109 -1.15 0.68 -5.15
CA ALA A 109 -0.52 -0.63 -5.30
C ALA A 109 0.44 -0.66 -6.50
N ALA A 110 0.06 -0.02 -7.62
CA ALA A 110 0.94 0.13 -8.78
C ALA A 110 2.18 0.97 -8.46
N CYS A 111 2.04 2.07 -7.70
CA CYS A 111 3.17 2.90 -7.27
C CYS A 111 4.09 2.19 -6.27
N THR A 112 3.54 1.44 -5.30
CA THR A 112 4.31 0.61 -4.37
C THR A 112 5.14 -0.42 -5.13
N ALA A 113 4.52 -1.14 -6.08
CA ALA A 113 5.23 -2.11 -6.91
C ALA A 113 6.35 -1.46 -7.74
N ALA A 114 6.13 -0.24 -8.23
CA ALA A 114 7.15 0.52 -8.96
C ALA A 114 8.34 0.90 -8.06
N ASN A 115 8.07 1.37 -6.84
CA ASN A 115 9.12 1.67 -5.86
C ASN A 115 9.92 0.42 -5.49
N GLU A 116 9.26 -0.71 -5.23
CA GLU A 116 9.93 -1.97 -4.90
C GLU A 116 10.80 -2.49 -6.05
N GLN A 117 10.29 -2.42 -7.29
CA GLN A 117 11.04 -2.88 -8.45
C GLN A 117 12.28 -2.02 -8.68
N ALA A 118 12.17 -0.71 -8.49
CA ALA A 118 13.25 0.24 -8.67
C ALA A 118 14.32 0.17 -7.55
N VAL A 119 14.05 -0.55 -6.46
CA VAL A 119 15.04 -0.92 -5.42
C VAL A 119 15.74 -2.24 -5.78
N LYS A 120 15.06 -3.13 -6.53
CA LYS A 120 15.57 -4.45 -6.94
C LYS A 120 16.46 -4.44 -8.18
N GLU A 121 16.71 -3.30 -8.81
CA GLU A 121 17.76 -3.15 -9.83
C GLU A 121 19.05 -2.60 -9.20
N PRO A 122 19.91 -3.46 -8.58
CA PRO A 122 21.30 -3.07 -8.36
C PRO A 122 22.01 -3.02 -9.72
N LYS A 123 22.84 -2.00 -9.88
CA LYS A 123 23.87 -1.93 -10.92
C LYS A 123 24.79 -3.15 -10.89
#